data_AF-A0A925FKG8-F1
#
_entry.id   AF-A0A925FKG8-F1
#
_cell.length_a   1.000
_cell.length_b   1.000
_cell.length_c   1.000
_cell.angle_alpha   90.00
_cell.angle_beta   90.00
_cell.angle_gamma   90.00
#
_symmetry.space_group_name_H-M   'P 1'
#
loop_
_entity.id
_entity.type
_entity.pdbx_description
1 polymer ?
#
loop_
_entity_poly.entity_id
_entity_poly.type
_entity_poly.pdbx_seq_one_letter_code
_entity_poly.pdbx_strand_id
1 'polypeptide(L)'
;MVMAKEEPSLGDLFSSLAAETGTLVRQEVALAQVELTEKAATVGKNVGYLVIGGAVGYAALLVVLASFVIVLANFIPLWIAALLIGAAVGIISFFLITSALAELKKIDLTPRETVESIKEDAQWLKNQVN
;
A
#
# COMPACT_ATOMS: atom_id res chain seq x y z
N MET A 1 -39.19 -24.26 -50.60
CA MET A 1 -39.20 -22.87 -50.10
C MET A 1 -37.81 -22.58 -49.56
N VAL A 2 -37.02 -21.81 -50.30
CA VAL A 2 -35.66 -21.43 -49.90
C VAL A 2 -35.76 -20.05 -49.25
N MET A 3 -35.48 -19.97 -47.95
CA MET A 3 -35.38 -18.70 -47.24
C MET A 3 -34.11 -18.00 -47.70
N ALA A 4 -34.23 -16.87 -48.41
CA ALA A 4 -33.10 -16.03 -48.75
C ALA A 4 -32.55 -15.43 -47.44
N LYS A 5 -31.30 -15.77 -47.12
CA LYS A 5 -30.58 -15.17 -45.98
C LYS A 5 -30.12 -13.79 -46.44
N GLU A 6 -30.79 -12.74 -45.97
CA GLU A 6 -30.35 -11.36 -46.16
C GLU A 6 -28.91 -11.21 -45.64
N GLU A 7 -28.01 -10.67 -46.45
CA GLU A 7 -26.65 -10.36 -46.02
C GLU A 7 -26.69 -9.23 -44.98
N PRO A 8 -26.01 -9.39 -43.84
CA PRO A 8 -26.05 -8.39 -42.76
C PRO A 8 -25.57 -7.04 -43.29
N SER A 9 -26.35 -5.99 -43.00
CA SER A 9 -26.00 -4.65 -43.43
C SER A 9 -24.77 -4.14 -42.68
N LEU A 10 -24.07 -3.14 -43.25
CA LEU A 10 -22.96 -2.46 -42.56
C LEU A 10 -23.38 -1.90 -41.19
N GLY A 11 -24.64 -1.53 -41.01
CA GLY A 11 -25.19 -1.09 -39.73
C GLY A 11 -25.29 -2.21 -38.70
N ASP A 12 -25.62 -3.43 -39.13
CA ASP A 12 -25.73 -4.60 -38.26
C ASP A 12 -24.35 -5.07 -37.75
N LEU A 13 -23.32 -4.97 -38.60
CA LEU A 13 -21.94 -5.27 -38.21
C LEU A 13 -21.39 -4.25 -37.21
N PHE A 14 -21.69 -2.97 -37.40
CA PHE A 14 -21.26 -1.91 -36.48
C PHE A 14 -21.97 -2.01 -35.12
N SER A 15 -23.27 -2.33 -35.13
CA SER A 15 -24.06 -2.61 -33.92
C SER A 15 -23.51 -3.82 -33.16
N SER A 16 -23.16 -4.89 -33.87
CA SER A 16 -22.59 -6.11 -33.28
C SER A 16 -21.21 -5.85 -32.67
N LEU A 17 -20.33 -5.11 -33.36
CA LEU A 17 -19.01 -4.75 -32.85
C LEU A 17 -19.10 -3.84 -31.62
N ALA A 18 -20.03 -2.88 -31.60
CA ALA A 18 -20.27 -2.03 -30.44
C ALA A 18 -20.78 -2.83 -29.23
N ALA A 19 -21.65 -3.81 -29.46
CA ALA A 19 -22.14 -4.72 -28.42
C ALA A 19 -21.04 -5.65 -27.87
N GLU A 20 -20.18 -6.19 -28.74
CA GLU A 20 -19.03 -7.02 -28.35
C GLU A 20 -17.99 -6.20 -27.58
N THR A 21 -17.69 -4.99 -28.03
CA THR A 21 -16.77 -4.08 -27.33
C THR A 21 -17.30 -3.72 -25.94
N GLY A 22 -18.61 -3.41 -25.83
CA GLY A 22 -19.26 -3.18 -24.54
C GLY A 22 -19.21 -4.41 -23.62
N THR A 23 -19.30 -5.61 -24.19
CA THR A 23 -19.17 -6.87 -23.45
C THR A 23 -17.74 -7.08 -22.95
N LEU A 24 -16.72 -6.84 -23.79
CA LEU A 24 -15.31 -6.91 -23.39
C LEU A 24 -14.99 -5.93 -22.26
N VAL A 25 -15.39 -4.66 -22.39
CA VAL A 25 -15.15 -3.65 -21.35
C VAL A 25 -15.76 -4.09 -20.01
N ARG A 26 -16.98 -4.64 -20.05
CA ARG A 26 -17.66 -5.11 -18.84
C ARG A 26 -16.96 -6.34 -18.22
N GLN A 27 -16.39 -7.21 -19.04
CA GLN A 27 -15.59 -8.35 -18.57
C GLN A 27 -14.26 -7.89 -17.96
N GLU A 28 -13.57 -6.93 -18.57
CA GLU A 28 -12.31 -6.40 -18.05
C GLU A 28 -12.51 -5.71 -16.70
N VAL A 29 -13.60 -4.96 -16.55
CA VAL A 29 -13.98 -4.36 -15.26
C VAL A 29 -14.27 -5.45 -14.22
N ALA A 30 -14.98 -6.51 -14.59
CA ALA A 30 -15.28 -7.62 -13.68
C ALA A 30 -14.00 -8.37 -13.28
N LEU A 31 -13.08 -8.59 -14.21
CA LEU A 31 -11.78 -9.22 -13.96
C LEU A 31 -10.92 -8.36 -13.02
N ALA A 32 -10.80 -7.06 -13.33
CA ALA A 32 -10.10 -6.10 -12.49
C ALA A 32 -10.68 -6.06 -11.07
N GLN A 33 -12.01 -6.13 -10.92
CA GLN A 33 -12.65 -6.18 -9.62
C GLN A 33 -12.25 -7.45 -8.83
N VAL A 34 -12.20 -8.61 -9.48
CA VAL A 34 -11.76 -9.86 -8.84
C VAL A 34 -10.30 -9.77 -8.42
N GLU A 35 -9.40 -9.34 -9.31
CA GLU A 35 -7.97 -9.25 -9.01
C GLU A 35 -7.67 -8.23 -7.90
N LEU A 36 -8.34 -7.07 -7.93
CA LEU A 36 -8.23 -6.07 -6.86
C LEU A 36 -8.72 -6.62 -5.52
N THR A 37 -9.82 -7.39 -5.51
CA THR A 37 -10.35 -8.00 -4.28
C THR A 37 -9.39 -9.04 -3.72
N GLU A 38 -8.80 -9.88 -4.57
CA GLU A 38 -7.82 -10.90 -4.16
C GLU A 38 -6.53 -10.27 -3.63
N LYS A 39 -6.02 -9.23 -4.31
CA LYS A 39 -4.87 -8.43 -3.84
C LYS A 39 -5.18 -7.75 -2.52
N ALA A 40 -6.35 -7.12 -2.39
CA ALA A 40 -6.77 -6.46 -1.15
C ALA A 40 -6.90 -7.45 0.01
N ALA A 41 -7.46 -8.65 -0.22
CA ALA A 41 -7.56 -9.70 0.79
C ALA A 41 -6.18 -10.19 1.25
N THR A 42 -5.25 -10.38 0.30
CA THR A 42 -3.88 -10.81 0.59
C THR A 42 -3.10 -9.75 1.38
N VAL A 43 -3.15 -8.49 0.95
CA VAL A 43 -2.55 -7.36 1.65
C VAL A 43 -3.18 -7.21 3.04
N GLY A 44 -4.51 -7.27 3.14
CA GLY A 44 -5.25 -7.17 4.39
C GLY A 44 -4.85 -8.25 5.40
N LYS A 45 -4.72 -9.50 4.95
CA LYS A 45 -4.24 -10.63 5.79
C LYS A 45 -2.82 -10.37 6.30
N ASN A 46 -1.91 -9.93 5.43
CA ASN A 46 -0.52 -9.67 5.80
C ASN A 46 -0.37 -8.49 6.77
N VAL A 47 -1.12 -7.41 6.54
CA VAL A 47 -1.21 -6.27 7.47
C VAL A 47 -1.78 -6.74 8.81
N GLY A 48 -2.81 -7.59 8.80
CA GLY A 48 -3.38 -8.18 10.01
C GLY A 48 -2.34 -8.93 10.86
N TYR A 49 -1.54 -9.80 10.23
CA TYR A 49 -0.44 -10.48 10.94
C TYR A 49 0.64 -9.52 11.43
N LEU A 50 0.97 -8.48 10.67
CA LEU A 50 1.95 -7.48 11.09
C LEU A 50 1.49 -6.73 12.34
N VAL A 51 0.22 -6.33 12.41
CA VAL A 51 -0.34 -5.65 13.58
C VAL A 51 -0.35 -6.57 14.81
N ILE A 52 -0.86 -7.80 14.66
CA ILE A 52 -0.93 -8.77 15.76
C ILE A 52 0.48 -9.16 16.22
N GLY A 53 1.36 -9.50 15.29
CA GLY A 53 2.75 -9.85 15.57
C GLY A 53 3.51 -8.71 16.22
N GLY A 54 3.30 -7.47 15.75
CA GLY A 54 3.85 -6.27 16.36
C GLY A 54 3.36 -6.06 17.80
N ALA A 55 2.07 -6.24 18.06
CA ALA A 55 1.49 -6.13 19.40
C ALA A 55 2.04 -7.21 20.37
N VAL A 56 2.12 -8.46 19.92
CA VAL A 56 2.68 -9.57 20.71
C VAL A 56 4.17 -9.34 20.97
N GLY A 57 4.93 -8.95 19.95
CA GLY A 57 6.35 -8.62 20.08
C GLY A 57 6.60 -7.45 21.04
N TYR A 58 5.77 -6.42 20.99
CA TYR A 58 5.82 -5.30 21.92
C TYR A 58 5.53 -5.74 23.36
N ALA A 59 4.50 -6.56 23.58
CA ALA A 59 4.22 -7.12 24.91
C ALA A 59 5.39 -7.96 25.44
N ALA A 60 6.00 -8.80 24.60
CA ALA A 60 7.17 -9.58 24.97
C ALA A 60 8.36 -8.68 25.34
N LEU A 61 8.60 -7.60 24.59
CA LEU A 61 9.62 -6.60 24.92
C LEU A 61 9.37 -5.96 26.30
N LEU A 62 8.13 -5.58 26.61
CA LEU A 62 7.78 -5.02 27.92
C LEU A 62 8.07 -5.99 29.07
N VAL A 63 7.76 -7.28 28.89
CA VAL A 63 8.07 -8.32 29.89
C VAL A 63 9.58 -8.46 30.09
N VAL A 64 10.37 -8.44 29.01
CA VAL A 64 11.84 -8.49 29.10
C VAL A 64 12.39 -7.25 29.82
N LEU A 65 11.92 -6.05 29.49
CA LEU A 65 12.35 -4.83 30.17
C LEU A 65 11.99 -4.84 31.65
N ALA A 66 10.78 -5.30 31.99
CA ALA A 66 10.37 -5.48 33.38
C ALA A 66 11.28 -6.48 34.10
N SER A 67 11.69 -7.57 33.44
CA SER A 67 12.62 -8.54 34.03
C SER A 67 13.98 -7.90 34.36
N PHE A 68 14.53 -7.06 33.49
CA PHE A 68 15.77 -6.33 33.78
C PHE A 68 15.61 -5.37 34.95
N VAL A 69 14.47 -4.66 35.03
CA VAL A 69 14.18 -3.78 36.18
C VAL A 69 14.14 -4.58 37.47
N ILE A 70 13.46 -5.72 37.49
CA ILE A 70 13.35 -6.61 38.67
C ILE A 70 14.73 -7.14 39.07
N VAL A 71 15.53 -7.62 38.11
CA VAL A 71 16.88 -8.12 38.38
C VAL A 71 17.74 -7.02 39.01
N LEU A 72 17.75 -5.82 38.42
CA LEU A 72 18.53 -4.69 38.91
C LEU A 72 18.03 -4.20 40.28
N ALA A 73 16.73 -4.30 40.55
CA ALA A 73 16.13 -3.92 41.83
C ALA A 73 16.59 -4.78 43.02
N ASN A 74 17.27 -5.93 42.78
CA ASN A 74 17.93 -6.67 43.86
C ASN A 74 19.16 -5.94 44.42
N PHE A 75 19.72 -4.97 43.68
CA PHE A 75 20.92 -4.24 44.06
C PHE A 75 20.67 -2.79 44.44
N ILE A 76 19.59 -2.18 43.92
CA ILE A 76 19.25 -0.76 44.12
C ILE A 76 17.73 -0.58 44.28
N PRO A 77 17.25 0.57 44.81
CA PRO A 77 15.82 0.83 44.91
C PRO A 77 15.09 0.69 43.57
N LEU A 78 13.91 0.08 43.58
CA LEU A 78 13.12 -0.24 42.39
C LEU A 78 12.90 0.96 41.46
N TRP A 79 12.63 2.13 42.03
CA TRP A 79 12.42 3.35 41.24
C TRP A 79 13.69 3.80 40.48
N ILE A 80 14.88 3.61 41.07
CA ILE A 80 16.16 3.91 40.41
C ILE A 80 16.42 2.89 39.30
N ALA A 81 16.18 1.60 39.56
CA ALA A 81 16.32 0.55 38.55
C ALA A 81 15.42 0.82 37.33
N ALA A 82 14.16 1.17 37.56
CA ALA A 82 13.22 1.53 36.51
C ALA A 82 13.69 2.76 35.70
N LEU A 83 14.19 3.80 36.37
CA LEU A 83 14.72 4.99 35.69
C LEU A 83 15.97 4.69 34.85
N LEU A 84 16.89 3.86 35.34
CA LEU A 84 18.10 3.51 34.59
C LEU A 84 17.79 2.70 33.33
N ILE A 85 16.96 1.66 33.44
CA ILE A 85 16.55 0.87 32.29
C ILE A 85 15.71 1.71 31.32
N GLY A 86 14.79 2.52 31.85
CA GLY A 86 13.98 3.44 31.05
C GLY A 86 14.83 4.47 30.29
N ALA A 87 15.84 5.05 30.94
CA ALA A 87 16.76 5.99 30.30
C ALA A 87 17.59 5.30 29.21
N ALA A 88 18.12 4.10 29.47
CA ALA A 88 18.91 3.35 28.50
C ALA A 88 18.09 3.04 27.23
N VAL A 89 16.86 2.52 27.39
CA VAL A 89 15.96 2.24 26.27
C VAL A 89 15.50 3.52 25.58
N GLY A 90 15.24 4.58 26.35
CA GLY A 90 14.86 5.90 25.82
C GLY A 90 15.94 6.50 24.91
N ILE A 91 17.22 6.37 25.27
CA ILE A 91 18.35 6.81 24.43
C ILE A 91 18.38 6.01 23.12
N ILE A 92 18.26 4.68 23.20
CA ILE A 92 18.23 3.82 22.01
C ILE A 92 17.05 4.22 21.10
N SER A 93 15.87 4.42 21.68
CA SER A 93 14.67 4.84 20.95
C SER A 93 14.85 6.21 20.28
N PHE A 94 15.49 7.16 20.96
CA PHE A 94 15.77 8.48 20.40
C PHE A 94 16.63 8.39 19.13
N PHE A 95 17.70 7.61 19.15
CA PHE A 95 18.55 7.41 17.98
C PHE A 95 17.80 6.70 16.84
N LEU A 96 17.07 5.62 17.13
CA LEU A 96 16.31 4.90 16.10
C LEU A 96 15.26 5.79 15.43
N ILE A 97 14.47 6.54 16.20
CA ILE A 97 13.43 7.44 15.68
C ILE A 97 14.07 8.55 14.84
N THR A 98 15.11 9.19 15.35
CA THR A 98 15.76 10.30 14.64
C THR A 98 16.44 9.84 13.35
N SER A 99 17.06 8.66 13.33
CA SER A 99 17.60 8.04 12.12
C SER A 99 16.51 7.70 11.10
N ALA A 100 15.40 7.10 11.53
CA ALA A 100 14.28 6.79 10.65
C ALA A 100 13.68 8.07 10.04
N LEU A 101 13.46 9.10 10.85
CA LEU A 101 12.96 10.39 10.38
C LEU A 101 13.94 11.08 9.43
N ALA A 102 15.25 10.96 9.66
CA ALA A 102 16.26 11.50 8.77
C ALA A 102 16.23 10.81 7.41
N GLU A 103 16.02 9.50 7.36
CA GLU A 103 15.94 8.74 6.12
C GLU A 103 14.65 9.02 5.34
N LEU A 104 13.51 9.07 6.03
CA LEU A 104 12.22 9.41 5.41
C LEU A 104 12.24 10.79 4.77
N LYS A 105 12.96 11.76 5.34
CA LYS A 105 13.12 13.10 4.76
C LYS A 105 13.92 13.12 3.44
N LYS A 106 14.71 12.08 3.16
CA LYS A 106 15.48 11.98 1.91
C LYS A 106 14.69 11.37 0.76
N ILE A 107 13.56 10.72 1.06
CA ILE A 107 12.73 10.10 0.04
C ILE A 107 11.98 11.21 -0.71
N ASP A 108 12.42 11.49 -1.94
CA ASP A 108 11.65 12.32 -2.88
C ASP A 108 10.47 11.48 -3.38
N LEU A 109 9.30 11.68 -2.76
CA LEU A 109 8.06 10.99 -3.12
C LEU A 109 7.43 11.52 -4.42
N THR A 110 8.07 12.49 -5.08
CA THR A 110 7.56 13.04 -6.33
C THR A 110 7.84 12.05 -7.46
N PRO A 111 6.82 11.46 -8.12
CA PRO A 111 7.03 10.59 -9.26
C PRO A 111 7.35 11.48 -10.47
N ARG A 112 8.62 11.90 -10.58
CA ARG A 112 9.10 12.87 -11.57
C ARG A 112 8.73 12.47 -12.99
N GLU A 113 8.95 11.20 -13.34
CA GLU A 113 8.60 10.62 -14.64
C GLU A 113 7.10 10.78 -14.97
N THR A 114 6.21 10.51 -14.01
CA THR A 114 4.76 10.65 -14.21
C THR A 114 4.33 12.10 -14.31
N VAL A 115 4.97 13.00 -13.54
CA VAL A 115 4.68 14.43 -13.62
C VAL A 115 5.18 15.03 -14.93
N GLU A 116 6.31 14.53 -15.43
CA GLU A 116 6.91 14.96 -16.69
C GLU A 116 6.08 14.47 -17.88
N SER A 117 5.63 13.20 -17.88
CA SER A 117 4.75 12.68 -18.93
C SER A 117 3.41 13.45 -19.00
N ILE A 118 2.80 13.77 -17.85
CA ILE A 118 1.56 14.57 -17.81
C ILE A 118 1.80 15.99 -18.35
N LYS A 119 2.98 16.58 -18.11
CA LYS A 119 3.35 17.88 -18.66
C LYS A 119 3.53 17.85 -20.17
N GLU A 120 4.21 16.82 -20.68
CA GLU A 120 4.40 16.61 -22.12
C GLU A 120 3.06 16.41 -22.82
N ASP A 121 2.18 15.57 -22.27
CA ASP A 121 0.83 15.34 -22.79
C ASP A 121 0.01 16.64 -22.81
N ALA A 122 0.09 17.43 -21.74
CA ALA A 122 -0.59 18.73 -21.66
C ALA A 122 -0.02 19.75 -22.66
N GLN A 123 1.30 19.76 -22.90
CA GLN A 123 1.94 20.61 -23.90
C GLN A 123 1.58 20.19 -25.33
N TRP A 124 1.55 18.88 -25.60
CA TRP A 124 1.14 18.34 -26.90
C TRP A 124 -0.31 18.76 -27.22
N LEU A 125 -1.22 18.58 -26.26
CA LEU A 125 -2.61 19.02 -26.41
C LEU A 125 -2.70 20.52 -26.68
N LYS A 126 -1.97 21.36 -25.95
CA LYS A 126 -1.99 22.82 -26.12
C LYS A 126 -1.48 23.27 -27.49
N ASN A 127 -0.50 22.57 -28.05
CA ASN A 127 0.04 22.86 -29.38
C ASN A 127 -0.88 22.40 -30.52
N GLN A 128 -1.80 21.46 -30.26
CA GLN A 128 -2.78 20.98 -31.24
C GLN A 128 -3.98 21.95 -31.41
N VAL A 129 -4.26 22.80 -30.41
CA VAL A 129 -5.41 23.72 -30.41
C VAL A 129 -5.03 25.15 -30.90
N ASN A 130 -3.74 25.43 -31.08
CA ASN A 130 -3.22 26.66 -31.69
C ASN A 130 -2.82 26.43 -33.15
#